data_AF-A0A935MLN9-F1
#
_entry.id   AF-A0A935MLN9-F1
#
_cell.length_a   1.000
_cell.length_b   1.000
_cell.length_c   1.000
_cell.angle_alpha   90.00
_cell.angle_beta   90.00
_cell.angle_gamma   90.00
#
_symmetry.space_group_name_H-M   'P 1'
#
loop_
_entity.id
_entity.type
_entity.pdbx_description
1 polymer ?
#
loop_
_entity_poly.entity_id
_entity_poly.type
_entity_poly.pdbx_seq_one_letter_code
_entity_poly.pdbx_strand_id
1 'polypeptide(L)'
;MRVNGYSYLNLIITENGVKGTNSSYNQANVYSGGSYGVMGGFELLPNPVPAAKMTYNHVARAILGGWAGIPGDFPQDIPSGSSYIKAYNYIVPPNFNISQLKLIGIILNPNGEVLNVNESSIDEAIKSGLFTSTGDVKSSHENISIEPNPANDFAILKMRLLENSDIKVELIELSGNLISKEFFQIKLVILNIL
;
A
#
# COMPACT_ATOMS: atom_id res chain seq x y z
N MET A 1 -16.32 -13.17 -8.02
CA MET A 1 -17.08 -11.90 -8.08
C MET A 1 -16.84 -11.31 -9.47
N ARG A 2 -17.90 -11.15 -10.29
CA ARG A 2 -17.78 -10.63 -11.67
C ARG A 2 -17.84 -9.11 -11.61
N VAL A 3 -16.75 -8.46 -11.97
CA VAL A 3 -16.67 -7.01 -12.20
C VAL A 3 -16.89 -6.82 -13.69
N ASN A 4 -18.00 -6.19 -14.11
CA ASN A 4 -18.22 -5.85 -15.51
C ASN A 4 -17.49 -4.54 -15.84
N GLY A 5 -16.99 -4.45 -17.08
CA GLY A 5 -16.01 -3.48 -17.57
C GLY A 5 -16.27 -2.03 -17.17
N TYR A 6 -15.15 -1.29 -17.05
CA TYR A 6 -15.02 0.10 -16.59
C TYR A 6 -15.06 0.30 -15.06
N SER A 7 -14.45 -0.61 -14.30
CA SER A 7 -14.12 -0.25 -12.92
C SER A 7 -12.82 0.55 -12.85
N TYR A 8 -12.63 1.32 -11.80
CA TYR A 8 -11.41 2.09 -11.53
C TYR A 8 -10.82 1.66 -10.21
N LEU A 9 -9.50 1.47 -10.14
CA LEU A 9 -8.82 1.21 -8.89
C LEU A 9 -8.32 2.53 -8.34
N ASN A 10 -8.49 2.74 -7.04
CA ASN A 10 -8.01 3.93 -6.37
C ASN A 10 -7.43 3.57 -5.01
N LEU A 11 -6.43 4.35 -4.59
CA LEU A 11 -5.75 4.20 -3.31
C LEU A 11 -5.89 5.51 -2.53
N ILE A 12 -6.49 5.41 -1.36
CA ILE A 12 -6.68 6.52 -0.43
C ILE A 12 -5.77 6.30 0.77
N ILE A 13 -5.10 7.35 1.20
CA ILE A 13 -4.30 7.36 2.43
C ILE A 13 -5.07 8.14 3.47
N THR A 14 -5.33 7.54 4.62
CA THR A 14 -5.95 8.20 5.77
C THR A 14 -5.04 8.16 6.99
N GLU A 15 -5.22 9.09 7.93
CA GLU A 15 -4.50 9.14 9.19
C GLU A 15 -5.47 9.12 10.37
N ASN A 16 -5.20 8.24 11.33
CA ASN A 16 -5.91 8.17 12.60
C ASN A 16 -5.24 9.02 13.68
N GLY A 17 -6.00 9.41 14.71
CA GLY A 17 -5.44 10.13 15.85
C GLY A 17 -4.94 11.55 15.55
N VAL A 18 -5.40 12.17 14.46
CA VAL A 18 -4.99 13.52 14.09
C VAL A 18 -5.51 14.51 15.13
N LYS A 19 -4.61 15.34 15.65
CA LYS A 19 -4.91 16.40 16.62
C LYS A 19 -4.43 17.74 16.10
N GLY A 20 -5.03 18.80 16.60
CA GLY A 20 -4.54 20.16 16.37
C GLY A 20 -4.75 21.01 17.61
N THR A 21 -4.02 22.11 17.68
CA THR A 21 -4.12 23.09 18.77
C THR A 21 -4.80 24.38 18.32
N ASN A 22 -4.93 24.60 17.01
CA ASN A 22 -5.60 25.75 16.43
C ASN A 22 -7.13 25.59 16.44
N SER A 23 -7.86 26.70 16.49
CA SER A 23 -9.32 26.76 16.44
C SER A 23 -9.93 26.14 15.18
N SER A 24 -9.15 25.94 14.10
CA SER A 24 -9.56 25.18 12.92
C SER A 24 -9.87 23.71 13.21
N TYR A 25 -9.42 23.19 14.35
CA TYR A 25 -9.71 21.84 14.85
C TYR A 25 -10.82 21.85 15.92
N ASN A 26 -11.53 22.96 16.09
CA ASN A 26 -12.72 22.97 16.94
C ASN A 26 -13.87 22.26 16.20
N GLN A 27 -14.65 21.45 16.93
CA GLN A 27 -15.81 20.76 16.38
C GLN A 27 -17.10 21.42 16.86
N ALA A 28 -18.00 21.75 15.93
CA ALA A 28 -19.34 22.20 16.30
C ALA A 28 -20.05 21.11 17.13
N ASN A 29 -20.72 21.52 18.20
CA ASN A 29 -21.35 20.62 19.16
C ASN A 29 -22.76 21.11 19.53
N VAL A 30 -23.75 20.58 18.81
CA VAL A 30 -25.17 20.87 19.05
C VAL A 30 -25.66 20.31 20.38
N TYR A 31 -25.00 19.29 20.92
CA TYR A 31 -25.40 18.66 22.18
C TYR A 31 -24.94 19.45 23.43
N SER A 32 -24.14 20.50 23.26
CA SER A 32 -23.66 21.33 24.37
C SER A 32 -24.81 21.81 25.25
N GLY A 33 -24.70 21.57 26.56
CA GLY A 33 -25.74 21.91 27.54
C GLY A 33 -26.83 20.85 27.72
N GLY A 34 -26.81 19.76 26.93
CA GLY A 34 -27.60 18.54 27.18
C GLY A 34 -29.09 18.63 26.87
N SER A 35 -29.57 19.72 26.28
CA SER A 35 -30.99 19.87 25.91
C SER A 35 -31.49 18.83 24.90
N TYR A 36 -30.58 18.25 24.11
CA TYR A 36 -30.85 17.19 23.13
C TYR A 36 -30.60 15.77 23.66
N GLY A 37 -30.36 15.63 24.97
CA GLY A 37 -30.05 14.37 25.62
C GLY A 37 -28.54 14.09 25.73
N VAL A 38 -28.21 12.93 26.28
CA VAL A 38 -26.83 12.48 26.52
C VAL A 38 -26.21 11.99 25.21
N MET A 39 -24.99 12.45 24.90
CA MET A 39 -24.20 12.02 23.76
C MET A 39 -22.74 11.80 24.16
N GLY A 40 -22.49 10.70 24.88
CA GLY A 40 -21.12 10.22 25.13
C GLY A 40 -20.20 11.22 25.85
N GLY A 41 -20.76 12.18 26.59
CA GLY A 41 -20.02 13.23 27.29
C GLY A 41 -19.83 14.52 26.48
N PHE A 42 -20.21 14.56 25.19
CA PHE A 42 -20.17 15.78 24.39
C PHE A 42 -21.18 16.82 24.88
N GLU A 43 -22.27 16.38 25.52
CA GLU A 43 -23.24 17.29 26.14
C GLU A 43 -22.66 18.14 27.27
N LEU A 44 -21.59 17.66 27.90
CA LEU A 44 -20.86 18.32 28.98
C LEU A 44 -19.75 19.25 28.46
N LEU A 45 -19.54 19.31 27.14
CA LEU A 45 -18.53 20.15 26.49
C LEU A 45 -19.18 21.42 25.91
N PRO A 46 -18.43 22.54 25.77
CA PRO A 46 -18.96 23.75 25.15
C PRO A 46 -19.19 23.55 23.64
N ASN A 47 -19.86 24.53 23.03
CA ASN A 47 -19.95 24.66 21.58
C ASN A 47 -19.11 25.86 21.12
N PRO A 48 -18.10 25.67 20.25
CA PRO A 48 -17.60 24.39 19.76
C PRO A 48 -16.76 23.64 20.81
N VAL A 49 -16.59 22.33 20.64
CA VAL A 49 -15.64 21.54 21.43
C VAL A 49 -14.23 22.04 21.07
N PRO A 50 -13.41 22.44 22.07
CA PRO A 50 -12.07 22.96 21.80
C PRO A 50 -11.17 21.89 21.19
N ALA A 51 -10.29 22.31 20.28
CA ALA A 51 -9.34 21.44 19.58
C ALA A 51 -8.52 20.52 20.51
N ALA A 52 -8.16 21.01 21.70
CA ALA A 52 -7.43 20.22 22.71
C ALA A 52 -8.20 18.98 23.22
N LYS A 53 -9.52 18.94 23.03
CA LYS A 53 -10.39 17.82 23.37
C LYS A 53 -10.82 17.01 22.15
N MET A 54 -10.32 17.36 20.95
CA MET A 54 -10.65 16.70 19.70
C MET A 54 -9.54 15.76 19.24
N THR A 55 -9.95 14.62 18.72
CA THR A 55 -9.09 13.67 18.02
C THR A 55 -9.86 13.16 16.81
N TYR A 56 -9.26 13.28 15.63
CA TYR A 56 -9.88 12.94 14.36
C TYR A 56 -9.31 11.64 13.84
N ASN A 57 -10.20 10.71 13.49
CA ASN A 57 -9.85 9.43 12.88
C ASN A 57 -10.24 9.43 11.40
N HIS A 58 -9.54 8.62 10.60
CA HIS A 58 -9.71 8.44 9.17
C HIS A 58 -9.63 9.76 8.38
N VAL A 59 -8.74 10.67 8.79
CA VAL A 59 -8.53 11.93 8.08
C VAL A 59 -7.86 11.64 6.74
N ALA A 60 -8.54 11.92 5.63
CA ALA A 60 -7.98 11.76 4.30
C ALA A 60 -6.75 12.65 4.11
N ARG A 61 -5.62 12.03 3.75
CA ARG A 61 -4.34 12.69 3.49
C ARG A 61 -4.02 12.76 2.01
N ALA A 62 -4.40 11.73 1.25
CA ALA A 62 -4.21 11.70 -0.19
C ALA A 62 -5.24 10.76 -0.86
N ILE A 63 -5.59 11.08 -2.11
CA ILE A 63 -6.39 10.23 -2.99
C ILE A 63 -5.59 10.11 -4.29
N LEU A 64 -4.91 8.99 -4.49
CA LEU A 64 -3.85 8.89 -5.50
C LEU A 64 -4.37 8.72 -6.93
N GLY A 65 -5.58 8.18 -7.10
CA GLY A 65 -6.29 8.10 -8.38
C GLY A 65 -7.30 9.22 -8.61
N GLY A 66 -7.29 10.27 -7.79
CA GLY A 66 -8.29 11.35 -7.84
C GLY A 66 -9.69 10.91 -7.40
N TRP A 67 -10.66 11.83 -7.40
CA TRP A 67 -12.02 11.54 -6.90
C TRP A 67 -12.77 10.51 -7.77
N ALA A 68 -12.65 10.63 -9.09
CA ALA A 68 -13.40 9.79 -10.04
C ALA A 68 -12.71 8.45 -10.36
N GLY A 69 -11.52 8.20 -9.81
CA GLY A 69 -10.65 7.13 -10.29
C GLY A 69 -10.00 7.47 -11.65
N ILE A 70 -9.15 6.57 -12.14
CA ILE A 70 -8.45 6.75 -13.42
C ILE A 70 -9.12 5.87 -14.50
N PRO A 71 -9.65 6.47 -15.58
CA PRO A 71 -10.21 5.72 -16.69
C PRO A 71 -9.18 4.78 -17.33
N GLY A 72 -9.59 3.54 -17.63
CA GLY A 72 -8.75 2.55 -18.31
C GLY A 72 -7.90 1.67 -17.38
N ASP A 73 -8.13 1.71 -16.07
CA ASP A 73 -7.41 0.86 -15.10
C ASP A 73 -7.63 -0.65 -15.31
N PHE A 74 -8.77 -1.02 -15.86
CA PHE A 74 -9.10 -2.40 -16.17
C PHE A 74 -9.48 -2.56 -17.64
N PRO A 75 -9.13 -3.68 -18.27
CA PRO A 75 -9.68 -4.05 -19.57
C PRO A 75 -11.21 -4.22 -19.48
N GLN A 76 -11.91 -4.07 -20.61
CA GLN A 76 -13.37 -4.23 -20.65
C GLN A 76 -13.82 -5.61 -20.17
N ASP A 77 -13.04 -6.64 -20.49
CA ASP A 77 -13.28 -8.00 -20.05
C ASP A 77 -12.26 -8.38 -18.97
N ILE A 78 -12.78 -8.69 -17.78
CA ILE A 78 -12.00 -9.22 -16.66
C ILE A 78 -12.33 -10.71 -16.51
N PRO A 79 -11.48 -11.63 -17.03
CA PRO A 79 -11.69 -13.06 -16.82
C PRO A 79 -11.70 -13.41 -15.34
N SER A 80 -12.56 -14.34 -14.94
CA SER A 80 -12.61 -14.82 -13.55
C SER A 80 -11.26 -15.41 -13.15
N GLY A 81 -10.76 -15.02 -11.97
CA GLY A 81 -9.44 -15.44 -11.47
C GLY A 81 -8.28 -14.55 -11.92
N SER A 82 -8.53 -13.52 -12.74
CA SER A 82 -7.49 -12.54 -13.09
C SER A 82 -7.10 -11.70 -11.88
N SER A 83 -5.82 -11.38 -11.77
CA SER A 83 -5.28 -10.46 -10.78
C SER A 83 -4.72 -9.23 -11.51
N TYR A 84 -5.03 -8.05 -10.99
CA TYR A 84 -4.54 -6.77 -11.51
C TYR A 84 -3.83 -6.04 -10.38
N ILE A 85 -2.62 -5.56 -10.67
CA ILE A 85 -1.81 -4.80 -9.74
C ILE A 85 -1.61 -3.42 -10.33
N LYS A 86 -1.91 -2.39 -9.54
CA LYS A 86 -1.64 -0.99 -9.87
C LYS A 86 -0.77 -0.39 -8.79
N ALA A 87 0.40 0.11 -9.21
CA ALA A 87 1.34 0.78 -8.33
C ALA A 87 1.02 2.27 -8.22
N TYR A 88 1.18 2.82 -7.03
CA TYR A 88 1.13 4.25 -6.77
C TYR A 88 2.38 4.69 -6.03
N ASN A 89 2.91 5.85 -6.39
CA ASN A 89 4.01 6.47 -5.69
C ASN A 89 3.48 7.66 -4.89
N TYR A 90 3.79 7.70 -3.60
CA TYR A 90 3.42 8.81 -2.72
C TYR A 90 4.56 9.12 -1.77
N ILE A 91 4.98 10.39 -1.75
CA ILE A 91 5.97 10.88 -0.79
C ILE A 91 5.19 11.39 0.42
N VAL A 92 5.32 10.67 1.54
CA VAL A 92 4.64 11.03 2.79
C VAL A 92 5.23 12.33 3.35
N PRO A 93 4.42 13.38 3.55
CA PRO A 93 4.86 14.60 4.21
C PRO A 93 5.38 14.34 5.63
N PRO A 94 6.42 15.07 6.09
CA PRO A 94 7.07 14.81 7.38
C PRO A 94 6.18 15.09 8.60
N ASN A 95 5.07 15.82 8.41
CA ASN A 95 4.12 16.13 9.48
C ASN A 95 3.05 15.04 9.68
N PHE A 96 3.07 13.95 8.90
CA PHE A 96 2.13 12.83 9.07
C PHE A 96 2.75 11.76 9.96
N ASN A 97 1.92 11.17 10.83
CA ASN A 97 2.36 10.05 11.64
C ASN A 97 2.19 8.73 10.87
N ILE A 98 3.31 8.20 10.35
CA ILE A 98 3.33 6.98 9.53
C ILE A 98 2.67 5.79 10.26
N SER A 99 2.86 5.65 11.57
CA SER A 99 2.28 4.52 12.33
C SER A 99 0.76 4.61 12.46
N GLN A 100 0.17 5.77 12.17
CA GLN A 100 -1.26 6.01 12.17
C GLN A 100 -1.85 6.09 10.75
N LEU A 101 -1.03 5.91 9.72
CA LEU A 101 -1.50 5.86 8.35
C LEU A 101 -2.19 4.52 8.04
N LYS A 102 -3.30 4.63 7.30
CA LYS A 102 -4.03 3.52 6.72
C LYS A 102 -4.14 3.70 5.22
N LEU A 103 -4.02 2.59 4.51
CA LEU A 103 -4.16 2.47 3.07
C LEU A 103 -5.51 1.85 2.77
N ILE A 104 -6.32 2.54 1.98
CA ILE A 104 -7.66 2.09 1.60
C ILE A 104 -7.69 1.92 0.09
N GLY A 105 -7.71 0.67 -0.36
CA GLY A 105 -7.87 0.31 -1.75
C GLY A 105 -9.36 0.21 -2.08
N ILE A 106 -9.82 0.97 -3.06
CA ILE A 106 -11.21 0.97 -3.49
C ILE A 106 -11.33 0.61 -4.97
N ILE A 107 -12.43 -0.06 -5.31
CA ILE A 107 -12.87 -0.30 -6.67
C ILE A 107 -14.14 0.50 -6.88
N LEU A 108 -14.12 1.38 -7.87
CA LEU A 108 -15.22 2.26 -8.25
C LEU A 108 -15.81 1.80 -9.59
N ASN A 109 -17.09 2.06 -9.83
CA ASN A 109 -17.67 1.98 -11.17
C ASN A 109 -17.63 3.35 -11.88
N PRO A 110 -18.00 3.45 -13.18
CA PRO A 110 -17.97 4.70 -13.93
C PRO A 110 -18.87 5.80 -13.38
N ASN A 111 -19.90 5.41 -12.63
CA ASN A 111 -20.86 6.31 -12.02
C ASN A 111 -20.36 6.85 -10.66
N GLY A 112 -19.17 6.43 -10.22
CA GLY A 112 -18.57 6.82 -8.94
C GLY A 112 -19.06 6.00 -7.75
N GLU A 113 -19.79 4.92 -7.97
CA GLU A 113 -20.25 4.03 -6.90
C GLU A 113 -19.13 3.08 -6.49
N VAL A 114 -19.02 2.86 -5.19
CA VAL A 114 -18.03 1.95 -4.60
C VAL A 114 -18.52 0.51 -4.76
N LEU A 115 -17.77 -0.29 -5.50
CA LEU A 115 -18.03 -1.72 -5.69
C LEU A 115 -17.40 -2.57 -4.60
N ASN A 116 -16.20 -2.19 -4.15
CA ASN A 116 -15.50 -2.89 -3.07
C ASN A 116 -14.46 -1.98 -2.41
N VAL A 117 -14.14 -2.28 -1.14
CA VAL A 117 -13.14 -1.57 -0.34
C VAL A 117 -12.35 -2.58 0.47
N ASN A 118 -11.04 -2.36 0.56
CA ASN A 118 -10.19 -3.05 1.52
C ASN A 118 -9.27 -2.03 2.20
N GLU A 119 -8.93 -2.27 3.47
CA GLU A 119 -8.03 -1.43 4.24
C GLU A 119 -6.84 -2.24 4.75
N SER A 120 -5.69 -1.57 4.87
CA SER A 120 -4.50 -2.14 5.47
C SER A 120 -3.66 -1.06 6.16
N SER A 121 -2.93 -1.42 7.21
CA SER A 121 -1.86 -0.57 7.74
C SER A 121 -0.63 -0.60 6.83
N ILE A 122 0.24 0.42 6.95
CA ILE A 122 1.53 0.43 6.26
C ILE A 122 2.36 -0.82 6.61
N ASP A 123 2.38 -1.23 7.88
CA ASP A 123 3.16 -2.40 8.33
C ASP A 123 2.67 -3.71 7.72
N GLU A 124 1.35 -3.92 7.63
CA GLU A 124 0.76 -5.09 6.98
C GLU A 124 1.04 -5.09 5.47
N ALA A 125 1.00 -3.91 4.86
CA ALA A 125 1.23 -3.74 3.44
C ALA A 125 2.70 -3.94 3.04
N ILE A 126 3.65 -3.60 3.92
CA ILE A 126 5.07 -3.96 3.79
C ILE A 126 5.24 -5.47 3.95
N LYS A 127 4.62 -6.08 4.97
CA LYS A 127 4.71 -7.53 5.21
C LYS A 127 4.14 -8.37 4.06
N SER A 128 3.13 -7.86 3.35
CA SER A 128 2.57 -8.53 2.17
C SER A 128 3.46 -8.40 0.93
N GLY A 129 4.56 -7.64 1.00
CA GLY A 129 5.50 -7.44 -0.12
C GLY A 129 4.98 -6.51 -1.22
N LEU A 130 3.81 -5.89 -1.02
CA LEU A 130 3.15 -5.02 -2.00
C LEU A 130 3.52 -3.54 -1.85
N PHE A 131 4.35 -3.19 -0.84
CA PHE A 131 4.83 -1.83 -0.58
C PHE A 131 6.33 -1.83 -0.30
N THR A 132 7.07 -0.98 -1.03
CA THR A 132 8.46 -0.63 -0.72
C THR A 132 8.50 0.79 -0.16
N SER A 133 9.08 0.98 1.03
CA SER A 133 9.21 2.30 1.66
C SER A 133 10.21 3.23 0.94
N THR A 134 10.95 2.71 -0.03
CA THR A 134 11.85 3.48 -0.89
C THR A 134 11.19 3.66 -2.24
N GLY A 135 11.19 4.90 -2.76
CA GLY A 135 10.65 5.28 -4.07
C GLY A 135 11.35 4.68 -5.29
N ASP A 136 12.17 3.66 -5.07
CA ASP A 136 12.67 2.77 -6.10
C ASP A 136 12.29 1.36 -5.65
N VAL A 137 11.80 0.54 -6.59
CA VAL A 137 12.05 -0.90 -6.49
C VAL A 137 13.57 -1.00 -6.45
N LYS A 138 14.15 -0.97 -5.24
CA LYS A 138 15.53 -1.38 -5.04
C LYS A 138 15.54 -2.84 -5.41
N SER A 139 15.83 -3.07 -6.68
CA SER A 139 16.13 -4.40 -7.15
C SER A 139 17.36 -4.80 -6.36
N SER A 140 17.22 -5.77 -5.46
CA SER A 140 18.36 -6.33 -4.72
C SER A 140 19.40 -6.94 -5.66
N HIS A 141 19.04 -7.07 -6.94
CA HIS A 141 19.86 -7.55 -8.02
C HIS A 141 19.77 -6.69 -9.30
N GLU A 142 20.84 -6.69 -10.09
CA GLU A 142 20.85 -6.22 -11.49
C GLU A 142 21.27 -7.37 -12.40
N ASN A 143 20.86 -7.32 -13.67
CA ASN A 143 21.38 -8.19 -14.74
C ASN A 143 21.30 -9.70 -14.42
N ILE A 144 20.09 -10.22 -14.23
CA ILE A 144 19.89 -11.68 -14.19
C ILE A 144 19.94 -12.23 -15.61
N SER A 145 20.84 -13.16 -15.89
CA SER A 145 20.95 -13.84 -17.17
C SER A 145 21.36 -15.30 -16.98
N ILE A 146 20.89 -16.18 -17.86
CA ILE A 146 21.31 -17.58 -17.89
C ILE A 146 22.01 -17.89 -19.21
N GLU A 147 23.19 -18.51 -19.14
CA GLU A 147 23.98 -18.86 -20.33
C GLU A 147 24.72 -20.20 -20.19
N PRO A 148 24.87 -20.98 -21.28
CA PRO A 148 24.18 -20.81 -22.55
C PRO A 148 22.67 -21.13 -22.42
N ASN A 149 21.85 -20.48 -23.23
CA ASN A 149 20.46 -20.86 -23.44
C ASN A 149 20.22 -20.92 -24.96
N PRO A 150 20.04 -22.11 -25.57
CA PRO A 150 19.89 -23.44 -24.95
C PRO A 150 21.19 -24.04 -24.36
N ALA A 151 21.07 -24.83 -23.29
CA ALA A 151 22.18 -25.56 -22.67
C ALA A 151 22.14 -27.06 -22.99
N ASN A 152 23.30 -27.66 -23.23
CA ASN A 152 23.43 -29.11 -23.47
C ASN A 152 23.89 -29.90 -22.23
N ASP A 153 24.72 -29.31 -21.37
CA ASP A 153 25.33 -30.00 -20.22
C ASP A 153 25.15 -29.20 -18.92
N PHE A 154 25.55 -27.93 -18.93
CA PHE A 154 25.32 -26.99 -17.82
C PHE A 154 24.86 -25.62 -18.32
N ALA A 155 24.19 -24.89 -17.44
CA ALA A 155 23.84 -23.48 -17.62
C ALA A 155 24.28 -22.69 -16.37
N ILE A 156 24.75 -21.46 -16.58
CA ILE A 156 25.25 -20.57 -15.55
C ILE A 156 24.23 -19.45 -15.34
N LEU A 157 23.70 -19.35 -14.13
CA LEU A 157 22.92 -18.20 -13.69
C LEU A 157 23.87 -17.09 -13.22
N LYS A 158 23.94 -15.98 -13.97
CA LYS A 158 24.64 -14.76 -13.58
C LYS A 158 23.63 -13.77 -13.03
N MET A 159 23.96 -13.16 -11.91
CA MET A 159 23.25 -12.00 -11.38
C MET A 159 24.21 -11.14 -10.57
N ARG A 160 24.01 -9.82 -10.60
CA ARG A 160 24.74 -8.89 -9.73
C ARG A 160 23.86 -8.58 -8.54
N LEU A 161 24.37 -8.72 -7.32
CA LEU A 161 23.66 -8.27 -6.12
C LEU A 161 24.11 -6.85 -5.75
N LEU A 162 23.15 -6.00 -5.38
CA LEU A 162 23.41 -4.64 -4.90
C LEU A 162 23.48 -4.55 -3.38
N GLU A 163 22.95 -5.55 -2.67
CA GLU A 163 22.92 -5.64 -1.22
C GLU A 163 22.89 -7.11 -0.74
N ASN A 164 23.02 -7.35 0.56
CA ASN A 164 22.93 -8.70 1.13
C ASN A 164 21.54 -9.28 0.89
N SER A 165 21.47 -10.49 0.33
CA SER A 165 20.19 -11.11 0.00
C SER A 165 20.22 -12.63 0.18
N ASP A 166 19.13 -13.17 0.68
CA ASP A 166 18.84 -14.60 0.64
C ASP A 166 18.27 -14.94 -0.75
N ILE A 167 18.95 -15.80 -1.49
CA ILE A 167 18.58 -16.18 -2.86
C ILE A 167 18.01 -17.57 -2.86
N LYS A 168 16.84 -17.71 -3.47
CA LYS A 168 16.16 -18.98 -3.73
C LYS A 168 16.14 -19.22 -5.23
N VAL A 169 16.80 -20.28 -5.69
CA VAL A 169 16.79 -20.69 -7.10
C VAL A 169 15.88 -21.91 -7.23
N GLU A 170 14.86 -21.82 -8.07
CA GLU A 170 13.90 -22.91 -8.34
C GLU A 170 13.94 -23.25 -9.83
N LEU A 171 14.20 -24.53 -10.14
CA LEU A 171 14.09 -25.08 -11.48
C LEU A 171 12.72 -25.73 -11.64
N ILE A 172 11.93 -25.26 -12.60
CA ILE A 172 10.54 -25.67 -12.79
C ILE A 172 10.36 -26.13 -14.25
N GLU A 173 9.63 -27.22 -14.45
CA GLU A 173 9.19 -27.66 -15.77
C GLU A 173 8.14 -26.72 -16.37
N LEU A 174 7.91 -26.82 -17.69
CA LEU A 174 6.80 -26.13 -18.37
C LEU A 174 5.42 -26.53 -17.81
N SER A 175 5.32 -27.69 -17.16
CA SER A 175 4.13 -28.18 -16.46
C SER A 175 3.87 -27.48 -15.12
N GLY A 176 4.82 -26.67 -14.64
CA GLY A 176 4.78 -26.05 -13.31
C GLY A 176 5.32 -26.93 -12.18
N ASN A 177 5.79 -28.14 -12.48
CA ASN A 177 6.39 -29.03 -11.48
C ASN A 177 7.81 -28.58 -11.11
N LEU A 178 8.11 -28.56 -9.80
CA LEU A 178 9.43 -28.26 -9.27
C LEU A 178 10.37 -29.46 -9.49
N ILE A 179 11.50 -29.21 -10.16
CA ILE A 179 12.54 -30.22 -10.39
C ILE A 179 13.61 -30.15 -9.30
N SER A 180 14.07 -28.93 -9.00
CA SER A 180 15.11 -28.72 -8.00
C SER A 180 15.01 -27.34 -7.37
N LYS A 181 15.53 -27.21 -6.15
CA LYS A 181 15.48 -26.00 -5.35
C LYS A 181 16.71 -25.87 -4.47
N GLU A 182 17.38 -24.73 -4.57
CA GLU A 182 18.58 -24.42 -3.81
C GLU A 182 18.47 -23.07 -3.11
N PHE A 183 19.12 -22.97 -1.95
CA PHE A 183 19.13 -21.77 -1.11
C PHE A 183 20.56 -21.28 -0.90
N PHE A 184 20.77 -19.99 -1.14
CA PHE A 184 22.07 -19.33 -0.95
C PHE A 184 21.90 -18.13 -0.03
N GLN A 185 22.74 -18.02 0.99
CA GLN A 185 22.88 -16.81 1.80
C GLN A 185 24.15 -16.08 1.34
N ILE A 186 23.99 -14.94 0.68
CA ILE A 186 25.12 -14.18 0.15
C ILE A 186 25.28 -12.89 0.94
N LYS A 187 26.46 -12.73 1.56
CA LYS A 187 26.87 -11.52 2.27
C LYS A 187 27.98 -10.82 1.48
N LEU A 188 27.72 -9.58 1.06
CA LEU A 188 28.73 -8.64 0.58
C LEU A 188 29.58 -8.19 1.76
N VAL A 189 30.81 -8.69 1.83
CA VAL A 189 31.82 -8.20 2.77
C VAL A 189 32.61 -7.11 2.08
N ILE A 190 32.37 -5.86 2.46
CA ILE A 190 33.23 -4.74 2.06
C ILE A 190 34.45 -4.75 3.01
N LEU A 191 35.57 -5.28 2.54
CA LEU A 191 36.86 -5.15 3.22
C LEU A 191 37.43 -3.76 2.90
N ASN A 192 37.23 -2.81 3.82
CA ASN A 192 38.00 -1.58 3.80
C ASN A 192 39.41 -1.90 4.27
N ILE A 193 40.36 -1.96 3.34
CA ILE A 193 41.78 -1.91 3.65
C ILE A 193 42.11 -0.43 3.86
N LEU A 194 42.70 -0.12 5.03
CA LEU A 194 43.06 1.21 5.53
C LEU A 194 43.83 2.06 4.52
#